data_AF-A0A3B9L2D6-F1
#
_entry.id   AF-A0A3B9L2D6-F1
#
_cell.length_a   1.000
_cell.length_b   1.000
_cell.length_c   1.000
_cell.angle_alpha   90.00
_cell.angle_beta   90.00
_cell.angle_gamma   90.00
#
_symmetry.space_group_name_H-M   'P 1'
#
loop_
_entity.id
_entity.type
_entity.pdbx_description
1 polymer ?
#
loop_
_entity_poly.entity_id
_entity_poly.type
_entity_poly.pdbx_seq_one_letter_code
_entity_poly.pdbx_strand_id
1 'polypeptide(L)'
;GREGYVFPSARSSKRPMSENTLNAAFRRMGYSKEEVTAHGLRATASTFLNESGLWNPDAIERALAHGDSNVVRGIYHRGKHWDERVRMAQWWSDYLDELRLSSKA
;
A
#
# COMPACT_ATOMS: atom_id res chain seq x y z
N GLY A 1 1.48 17.73 -2.45
CA GLY A 1 2.76 18.46 -2.57
C GLY A 1 2.98 19.26 -1.32
N ARG A 2 3.99 20.13 -1.26
CA ARG A 2 4.43 20.78 -0.01
C ARG A 2 3.34 21.57 0.75
N GLU A 3 2.22 21.92 0.12
CA GLU A 3 1.08 22.61 0.76
C GLU A 3 -0.30 21.92 0.52
N GLY A 4 -0.34 20.63 0.14
CA GLY A 4 -1.60 19.93 -0.16
C GLY A 4 -1.45 18.40 -0.34
N TYR A 5 -2.45 17.71 -0.87
CA TYR A 5 -2.46 16.24 -1.03
C TYR A 5 -1.15 15.67 -1.61
N VAL A 6 -0.62 14.58 -1.03
CA VAL A 6 0.58 13.87 -1.52
C VAL A 6 0.39 13.46 -2.98
N PHE A 7 -0.77 12.90 -3.31
CA PHE A 7 -1.19 12.55 -4.67
C PHE A 7 -2.40 13.43 -5.07
N PRO A 8 -2.16 14.60 -5.69
CA PRO A 8 -3.26 15.46 -6.15
C PRO A 8 -3.92 14.89 -7.41
N SER A 9 -5.15 15.31 -7.68
CA SER A 9 -5.83 15.03 -8.94
C SER A 9 -5.08 15.68 -10.11
N ALA A 10 -4.99 14.97 -11.23
CA ALA A 10 -4.42 15.52 -12.48
C ALA A 10 -5.14 16.78 -12.98
N ARG A 11 -6.41 16.99 -12.57
CA ARG A 11 -7.22 18.15 -12.97
C ARG A 11 -7.23 19.28 -11.95
N SER A 12 -6.80 19.04 -10.71
CA SER A 12 -6.79 20.07 -9.67
C SER A 12 -5.90 19.68 -8.50
N SER A 13 -5.03 20.61 -8.07
CA SER A 13 -4.23 20.47 -6.84
C SER A 13 -5.06 20.51 -5.55
N LYS A 14 -6.33 20.94 -5.64
CA LYS A 14 -7.25 21.10 -4.48
C LYS A 14 -8.02 19.83 -4.15
N ARG A 15 -7.84 18.73 -4.90
CA ARG A 15 -8.54 17.46 -4.70
C ARG A 15 -7.54 16.30 -4.71
N PRO A 16 -7.80 15.22 -3.96
CA PRO A 16 -6.97 14.02 -4.04
C PRO A 16 -7.17 13.32 -5.39
N MET A 17 -6.17 12.52 -5.78
CA MET A 17 -6.28 11.59 -6.90
C MET A 17 -7.44 10.62 -6.67
N SER A 18 -8.24 10.36 -7.71
CA SER A 18 -9.27 9.32 -7.64
C SER A 18 -8.67 7.94 -7.82
N GLU A 19 -9.25 6.93 -7.18
CA GLU A 19 -8.85 5.53 -7.36
C GLU A 19 -8.88 5.10 -8.83
N ASN A 20 -9.89 5.55 -9.58
CA ASN A 20 -10.03 5.29 -11.02
C ASN A 20 -8.83 5.78 -11.84
N THR A 21 -8.05 6.74 -11.33
CA THR A 21 -6.84 7.23 -12.00
C THR A 21 -5.80 6.11 -12.12
N LEU A 22 -5.60 5.31 -11.06
CA LEU A 22 -4.67 4.18 -11.07
C LEU A 22 -5.17 3.05 -11.98
N ASN A 23 -6.46 2.71 -11.89
CA ASN A 23 -7.06 1.71 -12.77
C ASN A 23 -6.93 2.12 -14.26
N ALA A 24 -7.16 3.39 -14.59
CA ALA A 24 -6.97 3.89 -15.94
C ALA A 24 -5.49 3.85 -16.38
N ALA A 25 -4.54 4.06 -15.47
CA ALA A 25 -3.12 3.89 -15.77
C ALA A 25 -2.79 2.43 -16.11
N PHE A 26 -3.29 1.45 -15.35
CA PHE A 26 -3.13 0.03 -15.68
C PHE A 26 -3.67 -0.32 -17.08
N ARG A 27 -4.86 0.19 -17.45
CA ARG A 27 -5.40 -0.03 -18.81
C ARG A 27 -4.51 0.54 -19.90
N ARG A 28 -3.89 1.71 -19.67
CA ARG A 28 -2.96 2.30 -20.65
C ARG A 28 -1.65 1.53 -20.78
N MET A 29 -1.25 0.81 -19.73
CA MET A 29 -0.07 -0.07 -19.75
C MET A 29 -0.36 -1.45 -20.37
N GLY A 30 -1.59 -1.72 -20.80
CA GLY A 30 -1.97 -2.96 -21.48
C GLY A 30 -2.54 -4.04 -20.56
N TYR A 31 -2.59 -3.82 -19.24
CA TYR A 31 -3.25 -4.76 -18.34
C TYR A 31 -4.77 -4.69 -18.51
N SER A 32 -5.45 -5.81 -18.25
CA SER A 32 -6.91 -5.96 -18.20
C SER A 32 -7.46 -5.80 -16.77
N LYS A 33 -8.79 -5.70 -16.64
CA LYS A 33 -9.46 -5.55 -15.33
C LYS A 33 -9.32 -6.79 -14.47
N GLU A 34 -9.15 -7.92 -15.12
CA GLU A 34 -9.00 -9.24 -14.54
C GLU A 34 -7.55 -9.48 -14.08
N GLU A 35 -6.57 -8.81 -14.71
CA GLU A 35 -5.14 -8.94 -14.36
C GLU A 35 -4.74 -8.05 -13.17
N VAL A 36 -5.06 -6.76 -13.20
CA VAL A 36 -4.59 -5.80 -12.19
C VAL A 36 -5.65 -4.75 -11.88
N THR A 37 -5.92 -4.54 -10.59
CA THR A 37 -6.72 -3.41 -10.09
C THR A 37 -6.02 -2.74 -8.91
N ALA A 38 -6.29 -1.45 -8.69
CA ALA A 38 -5.76 -0.72 -7.54
C ALA A 38 -6.16 -1.35 -6.19
N HIS A 39 -7.36 -1.95 -6.11
CA HIS A 39 -7.79 -2.71 -4.94
C HIS A 39 -7.01 -4.03 -4.81
N GLY A 40 -6.84 -4.77 -5.91
CA GLY A 40 -6.10 -6.03 -5.94
C GLY A 40 -4.67 -5.93 -5.43
N LEU A 41 -4.01 -4.78 -5.65
CA LEU A 41 -2.66 -4.53 -5.11
C LEU A 41 -2.59 -4.62 -3.59
N ARG A 42 -3.67 -4.26 -2.86
CA ARG A 42 -3.69 -4.41 -1.39
C ARG A 42 -3.72 -5.87 -0.98
N ALA A 43 -4.49 -6.70 -1.68
CA ALA A 43 -4.53 -8.13 -1.42
C ALA A 43 -3.17 -8.78 -1.70
N THR A 44 -2.55 -8.43 -2.84
CA THR A 44 -1.19 -8.90 -3.17
C THR A 44 -0.17 -8.50 -2.11
N ALA A 45 -0.19 -7.24 -1.64
CA ALA A 45 0.70 -6.78 -0.59
C ALA A 45 0.46 -7.53 0.74
N SER A 46 -0.79 -7.78 1.12
CA SER A 46 -1.13 -8.55 2.32
C SER A 46 -0.55 -9.96 2.25
N THR A 47 -0.80 -10.69 1.15
CA THR A 47 -0.28 -12.05 0.95
C THR A 47 1.24 -12.07 1.04
N PHE A 48 1.92 -11.20 0.29
CA PHE A 48 3.38 -11.17 0.26
C PHE A 48 3.99 -10.85 1.63
N LEU A 49 3.46 -9.86 2.34
CA LEU A 49 3.96 -9.49 3.66
C LEU A 49 3.75 -10.61 4.68
N ASN A 50 2.62 -11.32 4.64
CA ASN A 50 2.37 -12.47 5.51
C ASN A 50 3.29 -13.65 5.15
N GLU A 51 3.47 -13.96 3.86
CA GLU A 51 4.32 -15.05 3.38
C GLU A 51 5.81 -14.81 3.66
N SER A 52 6.24 -13.54 3.77
CA SER A 52 7.63 -13.21 4.15
C SER A 52 8.01 -13.76 5.53
N GLY A 53 7.04 -13.93 6.44
CA GLY A 53 7.28 -14.33 7.82
C GLY A 53 8.06 -13.31 8.67
N LEU A 54 8.30 -12.10 8.14
CA LEU A 54 9.15 -11.09 8.77
C LEU A 54 8.39 -10.16 9.74
N TRP A 55 7.06 -10.08 9.61
CA TRP A 55 6.25 -9.06 10.27
C TRP A 55 5.09 -9.68 11.05
N ASN A 56 4.68 -9.00 12.12
CA ASN A 56 3.49 -9.37 12.85
C ASN A 56 2.23 -9.17 11.97
N PRO A 57 1.33 -10.16 11.84
CA PRO A 57 0.08 -10.01 11.09
C PRO A 57 -0.77 -8.80 11.52
N ASP A 58 -0.81 -8.49 12.82
CA ASP A 58 -1.54 -7.31 13.32
C ASP A 58 -0.90 -6.00 12.84
N ALA A 59 0.42 -5.97 12.61
CA ALA A 59 1.11 -4.81 12.03
C ALA A 59 0.79 -4.66 10.53
N ILE A 60 0.71 -5.77 9.79
CA ILE A 60 0.34 -5.82 8.37
C ILE A 60 -1.09 -5.28 8.18
N GLU A 61 -2.07 -5.84 8.90
CA GLU A 61 -3.48 -5.43 8.77
C GLU A 61 -3.68 -3.95 9.09
N ARG A 62 -2.97 -3.44 10.11
CA ARG A 62 -2.97 -2.01 10.45
C ARG A 62 -2.35 -1.14 9.36
N ALA A 63 -1.31 -1.61 8.67
CA ALA A 63 -0.69 -0.86 7.56
C ALA A 63 -1.60 -0.80 6.33
N LEU A 64 -2.44 -1.83 6.13
CA LEU A 64 -3.44 -1.88 5.06
C LEU A 64 -4.72 -1.09 5.40
N ALA A 65 -4.78 -0.45 6.56
CA ALA A 65 -5.95 0.23 7.10
C ALA A 65 -7.20 -0.66 7.16
N HIS A 66 -7.00 -1.98 7.27
CA HIS A 66 -8.07 -2.89 7.63
C HIS A 66 -8.44 -2.60 9.08
N GLY A 67 -9.69 -2.19 9.30
CA GLY A 67 -10.18 -1.90 10.64
C GLY A 67 -10.02 -3.12 11.54
N ASP A 68 -9.63 -2.89 12.79
CA ASP A 68 -9.57 -3.94 13.80
C ASP A 68 -10.98 -4.54 13.93
N SER A 69 -11.16 -5.79 13.56
CA SER A 69 -12.46 -6.49 13.66
C SER A 69 -12.95 -6.59 15.11
N ASN A 70 -12.06 -6.33 16.08
CA ASN A 70 -12.36 -6.26 17.50
C ASN A 70 -12.05 -4.87 18.07
N VAL A 71 -13.10 -4.06 18.22
CA VAL A 71 -13.06 -2.69 18.78
C VAL A 71 -12.32 -2.64 20.14
N VAL A 72 -12.39 -3.71 20.93
CA VAL A 72 -11.71 -3.81 22.24
C VAL A 72 -10.18 -3.94 22.09
N ARG A 73 -9.68 -4.71 21.10
CA ARG A 73 -8.22 -4.80 20.83
C ARG A 73 -7.67 -3.49 20.27
N GLY A 74 -8.45 -2.79 19.45
CA GLY A 74 -8.05 -1.52 18.83
C GLY A 74 -7.70 -0.39 19.81
N ILE A 75 -8.29 -0.41 21.02
CA ILE A 75 -8.03 0.59 22.07
C ILE A 75 -6.64 0.38 22.72
N TYR A 76 -6.23 -0.87 22.95
CA TYR A 76 -4.95 -1.19 23.61
C TYR A 76 -3.74 -1.26 22.66
N HIS A 77 -3.96 -1.28 21.34
CA HIS A 77 -2.92 -1.60 20.34
C HIS A 77 -2.45 -0.42 19.48
N ARG A 78 -2.99 0.81 19.65
CA ARG A 78 -2.59 1.98 18.82
C ARG A 78 -1.09 2.28 18.82
N GLY A 79 -0.37 1.94 19.90
CA GLY A 79 1.06 2.20 20.03
C GLY A 79 2.00 1.04 19.66
N LYS A 80 1.52 -0.22 19.58
CA LYS A 80 2.44 -1.38 19.66
C LYS A 80 3.20 -1.72 18.38
N HIS A 81 2.81 -1.19 17.23
CA HIS A 81 3.41 -1.59 15.94
C HIS A 81 3.86 -0.43 15.07
N TRP A 82 3.96 0.81 15.59
CA TRP A 82 4.37 1.94 14.76
C TRP A 82 5.75 1.72 14.14
N ASP A 83 6.76 1.44 14.98
CA ASP A 83 8.13 1.24 14.51
C ASP A 83 8.25 0.05 13.56
N GLU A 84 7.47 -1.00 13.81
CA GLU A 84 7.40 -2.17 12.93
C GLU A 84 6.78 -1.81 11.57
N ARG A 85 5.69 -1.03 11.53
CA ARG A 85 5.11 -0.54 10.27
C ARG A 85 6.06 0.36 9.49
N VAL A 86 6.84 1.20 10.18
CA VAL A 86 7.86 2.05 9.53
C VAL A 86 8.94 1.18 8.90
N ARG A 87 9.50 0.20 9.63
CA ARG A 87 10.49 -0.73 9.09
C ARG A 87 9.94 -1.57 7.94
N MET A 88 8.69 -2.03 8.06
CA MET A 88 8.01 -2.79 7.02
C MET A 88 7.82 -1.98 5.74
N ALA A 89 7.41 -0.71 5.86
CA ALA A 89 7.28 0.18 4.71
C ALA A 89 8.63 0.44 4.02
N GLN A 90 9.71 0.61 4.80
CA GLN A 90 11.05 0.78 4.24
C GLN A 90 11.51 -0.49 3.53
N TRP A 91 11.39 -1.65 4.18
CA TRP A 91 11.76 -2.94 3.58
C TRP A 91 11.01 -3.21 2.28
N TRP A 92 9.71 -2.90 2.24
CA TRP A 92 8.92 -2.99 1.02
C TRP A 92 9.43 -2.04 -0.08
N SER A 93 9.81 -0.80 0.28
CA SER A 93 10.42 0.15 -0.66
C SER A 93 11.72 -0.39 -1.24
N ASP A 94 12.59 -0.95 -0.39
CA ASP A 94 13.89 -1.49 -0.79
C ASP A 94 13.69 -2.66 -1.77
N TYR A 95 12.75 -3.58 -1.48
CA TYR A 95 12.38 -4.68 -2.38
C TYR A 95 11.90 -4.19 -3.76
N LEU A 96 11.06 -3.15 -3.80
CA LEU A 96 10.61 -2.56 -5.07
C LEU A 96 11.76 -1.92 -5.86
N ASP A 97 12.70 -1.29 -5.18
CA ASP A 97 13.89 -0.72 -5.81
C ASP A 97 14.81 -1.81 -6.38
N GLU A 98 14.98 -2.94 -5.67
CA GLU A 98 15.71 -4.11 -6.18
C GLU A 98 15.07 -4.67 -7.46
N LEU A 99 13.74 -4.86 -7.49
CA LEU A 99 13.02 -5.30 -8.68
C LEU A 99 13.16 -4.31 -9.86
N ARG A 100 13.17 -3.01 -9.56
CA ARG A 100 13.36 -1.97 -10.56
C ARG A 100 14.78 -1.96 -11.14
N LEU A 101 15.77 -2.26 -10.32
CA LEU A 101 17.17 -2.34 -10.77
C LEU A 101 17.42 -3.61 -11.57
N SER A 102 16.87 -4.75 -11.14
CA SER A 102 17.03 -6.04 -11.84
C SER A 102 16.30 -6.08 -13.18
N SER A 103 15.16 -5.41 -13.33
CA SER A 103 14.44 -5.32 -14.61
C SER A 103 15.10 -4.43 -15.66
N LYS A 104 16.18 -3.71 -15.31
CA LYS A 104 16.97 -2.86 -16.22
C LYS A 104 18.28 -3.50 -16.68
N ALA A 105 18.61 -4.69 -16.19
CA ALA A 105 19.73 -5.51 -16.64
C ALA A 105 19.26 -6.50 -17.72
#